data_AF-A0A3P7G4R6-F1
#
_entry.id   AF-A0A3P7G4R6-F1
#
_cell.length_a   1.000
_cell.length_b   1.000
_cell.length_c   1.000
_cell.angle_alpha   90.00
_cell.angle_beta   90.00
_cell.angle_gamma   90.00
#
_symmetry.space_group_name_H-M   'P 1'
#
loop_
_entity.id
_entity.type
_entity.pdbx_description
1 polymer ?
#
loop_
_entity_poly.entity_id
_entity_poly.type
_entity_poly.pdbx_seq_one_letter_code
_entity_poly.pdbx_strand_id
1 'polypeptide(L)'
;MKPPSTSANDPVFFLHHSFVDYIFENWRQMHQNRIQREQDYPEEIITCTTPRHFANANMRPFNLVNKHGLSNSYTDYLYTYAPRPNCSASKPTCQSQFLFCDLRNGPAHCVSKIKLGKRCEKFIGEDVCYMGICLDGYCKLRNATLVSEK
;
A
#
# COMPACT_ATOMS: atom_id res chain seq x y z
N MET A 1 -13.11 -1.81 1.43
CA MET A 1 -14.45 -1.28 1.16
C MET A 1 -15.49 -2.06 1.94
N LYS A 2 -16.50 -1.41 2.54
CA LYS A 2 -17.52 -2.08 3.35
C LYS A 2 -18.87 -2.08 2.62
N PRO A 3 -19.64 -3.18 2.66
CA PRO A 3 -19.36 -4.48 3.28
C PRO A 3 -18.49 -5.41 2.40
N PRO A 4 -17.86 -6.47 2.95
CA PRO A 4 -17.06 -7.43 2.18
C PRO A 4 -17.82 -8.15 1.06
N SER A 5 -19.13 -8.42 1.24
CA SER A 5 -19.95 -9.14 0.24
C SER A 5 -20.13 -8.38 -1.07
N THR A 6 -19.96 -7.06 -1.06
CA THR A 6 -20.10 -6.20 -2.25
C THR A 6 -18.87 -5.35 -2.48
N SER A 7 -17.77 -5.59 -1.76
CA SER A 7 -16.58 -4.75 -1.85
C SER A 7 -15.95 -4.80 -3.23
N ALA A 8 -16.00 -5.96 -3.90
CA ALA A 8 -15.46 -6.15 -5.25
C ALA A 8 -16.26 -5.45 -6.36
N ASN A 9 -17.43 -4.88 -6.04
CA ASN A 9 -18.26 -4.16 -7.02
C ASN A 9 -17.75 -2.74 -7.31
N ASP A 10 -16.86 -2.19 -6.49
CA ASP A 10 -16.25 -0.87 -6.72
C ASP A 10 -14.80 -1.05 -7.20
N PRO A 11 -14.43 -0.39 -8.33
CA PRO A 11 -13.10 -0.52 -8.93
C PRO A 11 -11.91 -0.30 -7.99
N VAL A 12 -12.04 0.53 -6.95
CA VAL A 12 -10.94 0.78 -5.99
C VAL A 12 -10.53 -0.49 -5.25
N PHE A 13 -11.41 -1.49 -5.16
CA PHE A 13 -11.10 -2.81 -4.61
C PHE A 13 -9.88 -3.43 -5.27
N PHE A 14 -9.84 -3.44 -6.61
CA PHE A 14 -8.75 -4.08 -7.35
C PHE A 14 -7.44 -3.31 -7.17
N LEU A 15 -7.47 -1.97 -7.16
CA LEU A 15 -6.28 -1.15 -6.90
C LEU A 15 -5.74 -1.34 -5.48
N HIS A 16 -6.63 -1.45 -4.49
CA HIS A 16 -6.24 -1.74 -3.11
C HIS A 16 -5.59 -3.12 -3.00
N HIS A 17 -6.16 -4.15 -3.62
CA HIS A 17 -5.61 -5.49 -3.58
C HIS A 17 -4.31 -5.64 -4.38
N SER A 18 -4.12 -4.91 -5.48
CA SER A 18 -2.81 -4.83 -6.14
C SER A 18 -1.72 -4.27 -5.22
N PHE A 19 -2.06 -3.32 -4.34
CA PHE A 19 -1.11 -2.83 -3.33
C PHE A 19 -0.86 -3.85 -2.21
N VAL A 20 -1.86 -4.61 -1.79
CA VAL A 20 -1.69 -5.70 -0.82
C VAL A 20 -0.79 -6.81 -1.40
N ASP A 21 -1.03 -7.20 -2.65
CA ASP A 21 -0.22 -8.20 -3.34
C ASP A 21 1.22 -7.71 -3.54
N TYR A 22 1.42 -6.41 -3.81
CA TYR A 22 2.76 -5.81 -3.82
C TYR A 22 3.48 -5.95 -2.48
N ILE A 23 2.80 -5.70 -1.35
CA ILE A 23 3.39 -5.89 -0.01
C ILE A 23 3.78 -7.36 0.18
N PHE A 24 2.90 -8.29 -0.19
CA PHE A 24 3.15 -9.72 -0.07
C PHE A 24 4.33 -10.16 -0.94
N GLU A 25 4.41 -9.70 -2.19
CA GLU A 25 5.52 -10.03 -3.08
C GLU A 25 6.86 -9.51 -2.56
N ASN A 26 6.92 -8.28 -2.02
CA ASN A 26 8.15 -7.80 -1.37
C ASN A 26 8.55 -8.72 -0.20
N TRP A 27 7.59 -9.16 0.61
CA TRP A 27 7.86 -10.06 1.72
C TRP A 27 8.43 -11.40 1.21
N ARG A 28 7.82 -12.00 0.18
CA ARG A 28 8.32 -13.22 -0.47
C ARG A 28 9.73 -13.03 -1.00
N GLN A 29 10.02 -11.88 -1.59
CA GLN A 29 11.33 -11.56 -2.12
C GLN A 29 12.42 -11.47 -1.05
N MET A 30 12.08 -10.92 0.11
CA MET A 30 13.00 -10.75 1.23
C MET A 30 13.24 -12.03 2.04
N HIS A 31 12.27 -12.95 2.09
CA HIS A 31 12.30 -14.06 3.05
C HIS A 31 12.33 -15.45 2.42
N GLN A 32 12.05 -15.58 1.13
CA GLN A 32 11.94 -16.87 0.45
C GLN A 32 12.80 -16.92 -0.82
N ASN A 33 13.45 -18.06 -1.02
CA ASN A 33 14.04 -18.41 -2.31
C ASN A 33 12.94 -18.75 -3.33
N ARG A 34 13.31 -18.87 -4.62
CA ARG A 34 12.33 -19.10 -5.69
C ARG A 34 11.50 -20.40 -5.53
N ILE A 35 12.08 -21.46 -4.93
CA ILE A 35 11.37 -22.73 -4.70
C ILE A 35 10.37 -22.58 -3.56
N GLN A 36 10.82 -22.03 -2.43
CA GLN A 36 9.99 -21.75 -1.25
C GLN A 36 8.77 -20.90 -1.61
N ARG A 37 8.97 -19.89 -2.46
CA ARG A 37 7.89 -19.02 -2.95
C ARG A 37 6.73 -19.76 -3.58
N GLU A 38 6.96 -20.90 -4.21
CA GLU A 38 5.91 -21.69 -4.88
C GLU A 38 5.32 -22.80 -3.99
N GLN A 39 5.98 -23.12 -2.87
CA GLN A 39 5.69 -24.31 -2.07
C GLN A 39 5.22 -23.99 -0.64
N ASP A 40 5.73 -22.92 -0.04
CA ASP A 40 5.43 -22.56 1.34
C ASP A 40 3.99 -22.04 1.46
N TYR A 41 3.13 -22.85 2.06
CA TYR A 41 1.74 -22.52 2.37
C TYR A 41 1.51 -22.69 3.89
N PRO A 42 0.66 -21.87 4.54
CA PRO A 42 0.37 -22.01 5.97
C PRO A 42 -0.14 -23.41 6.35
N GLU A 43 0.17 -23.84 7.57
CA GLU A 43 -0.33 -25.12 8.11
C GLU A 43 -1.86 -25.16 8.15
N GLU A 44 -2.42 -26.32 7.80
CA GLU A 44 -3.86 -26.54 7.71
C GLU A 44 -4.48 -26.77 9.10
N ILE A 45 -4.79 -25.68 9.80
CA ILE A 45 -5.35 -25.72 11.16
C ILE A 45 -6.87 -25.51 11.12
N ILE A 46 -7.64 -26.61 11.17
CA ILE A 46 -9.11 -26.60 11.09
C ILE A 46 -9.81 -25.81 12.21
N THR A 47 -9.15 -25.60 13.35
CA THR A 47 -9.68 -24.81 14.46
C THR A 47 -9.55 -23.29 14.23
N CYS A 48 -8.70 -22.87 13.30
CA CYS A 48 -8.39 -21.45 13.05
C CYS A 48 -9.00 -20.93 11.73
N THR A 49 -9.13 -21.80 10.72
CA THR A 49 -9.61 -21.41 9.40
C THR A 49 -10.47 -22.49 8.76
N THR A 50 -11.37 -22.08 7.86
CA THR A 50 -12.18 -23.03 7.10
C THR A 50 -11.31 -23.83 6.14
N PRO A 51 -11.60 -25.12 5.86
CA PRO A 51 -10.87 -25.91 4.87
C PRO A 51 -10.86 -25.32 3.46
N ARG A 52 -11.72 -24.34 3.16
CA ARG A 52 -11.71 -23.63 1.88
C ARG A 52 -10.45 -22.80 1.64
N HIS A 53 -9.69 -22.49 2.70
CA HIS A 53 -8.42 -21.76 2.60
C HIS A 53 -7.19 -22.68 2.55
N PHE A 54 -7.37 -23.99 2.53
CA PHE A 54 -6.27 -24.96 2.50
C PHE A 54 -5.60 -25.00 1.13
N ALA A 55 -4.35 -25.45 1.09
CA ALA A 55 -3.49 -25.34 -0.09
C ALA A 55 -4.12 -26.01 -1.32
N ASN A 56 -4.73 -27.18 -1.12
CA ASN A 56 -5.34 -27.98 -2.18
C ASN A 56 -6.85 -27.75 -2.34
N ALA A 57 -7.44 -26.81 -1.60
CA ALA A 57 -8.85 -26.46 -1.79
C ALA A 57 -9.06 -25.66 -3.08
N ASN A 58 -10.23 -25.84 -3.70
CA ASN A 58 -10.60 -25.15 -4.94
C ASN A 58 -10.78 -23.63 -4.69
N MET A 59 -10.03 -22.82 -5.44
CA MET A 59 -10.11 -21.36 -5.46
C MET A 59 -11.31 -20.90 -6.32
N ARG A 60 -12.51 -20.99 -5.75
CA ARG A 60 -13.73 -20.59 -6.46
C ARG A 60 -13.75 -19.10 -6.83
N PRO A 61 -14.28 -18.72 -8.01
CA PRO A 61 -14.97 -19.55 -9.01
C PRO A 61 -14.02 -20.18 -10.06
N PHE A 62 -12.71 -20.08 -9.89
CA PHE A 62 -11.73 -20.52 -10.87
C PHE A 62 -11.53 -22.05 -10.83
N ASN A 63 -10.96 -22.61 -11.91
CA ASN A 63 -10.54 -24.02 -11.95
C ASN A 63 -9.08 -24.17 -11.50
N LEU A 64 -8.78 -23.69 -10.30
CA LEU A 64 -7.44 -23.68 -9.69
C LEU A 64 -7.55 -24.10 -8.22
N VAL A 65 -6.46 -24.58 -7.62
CA VAL A 65 -6.36 -24.73 -6.16
C VAL A 65 -5.63 -23.54 -5.55
N ASN A 66 -5.88 -23.23 -4.28
CA ASN A 66 -5.35 -22.02 -3.63
C ASN A 66 -3.82 -21.89 -3.74
N LYS A 67 -3.07 -22.99 -3.59
CA LYS A 67 -1.60 -22.98 -3.71
C LYS A 67 -1.11 -22.52 -5.09
N HIS A 68 -1.91 -22.67 -6.15
CA HIS A 68 -1.52 -22.17 -7.47
C HIS A 68 -1.37 -20.65 -7.49
N GLY A 69 -2.02 -19.92 -6.56
CA GLY A 69 -1.82 -18.49 -6.37
C GLY A 69 -0.39 -18.08 -5.97
N LEU A 70 0.45 -19.04 -5.57
CA LEU A 70 1.85 -18.81 -5.21
C LEU A 70 2.82 -18.93 -6.40
N SER A 71 2.34 -19.23 -7.61
CA SER A 71 3.23 -19.44 -8.77
C SER A 71 4.10 -18.20 -9.07
N ASN A 72 5.42 -18.39 -9.24
CA ASN A 72 6.29 -17.31 -9.70
C ASN A 72 5.97 -16.87 -11.14
N SER A 73 5.27 -17.72 -11.93
CA SER A 73 4.89 -17.41 -13.31
C SER A 73 4.06 -16.14 -13.43
N TYR A 74 3.32 -15.76 -12.39
CA TYR A 74 2.58 -14.49 -12.39
C TYR A 74 3.51 -13.28 -12.44
N THR A 75 4.59 -13.30 -11.67
CA THR A 75 5.59 -12.21 -11.64
C THR A 75 6.63 -12.32 -12.75
N ASP A 76 6.82 -13.51 -13.33
CA ASP A 76 7.75 -13.70 -14.43
C ASP A 76 7.13 -13.36 -15.80
N TYR A 77 5.83 -13.60 -15.99
CA TYR A 77 5.19 -13.55 -17.31
C TYR A 77 3.92 -12.70 -17.42
N LEU A 78 3.26 -12.34 -16.31
CA LEU A 78 1.98 -11.64 -16.36
C LEU A 78 2.07 -10.18 -15.92
N TYR A 79 2.71 -9.91 -14.78
CA TYR A 79 2.84 -8.56 -14.25
C TYR A 79 4.17 -8.34 -13.54
N THR A 80 4.55 -7.08 -13.41
CA THR A 80 5.66 -6.65 -12.54
C THR A 80 5.23 -5.41 -11.75
N TYR A 81 5.76 -5.26 -10.55
CA TYR A 81 5.49 -4.08 -9.73
C TYR A 81 6.51 -2.98 -10.00
N ALA A 82 6.02 -1.75 -10.15
CA ALA A 82 6.89 -0.58 -10.06
C ALA A 82 7.45 -0.43 -8.63
N PRO A 83 8.67 0.09 -8.46
CA PRO A 83 9.20 0.39 -7.14
C PRO A 83 8.34 1.46 -6.44
N ARG A 84 8.34 1.48 -5.09
CA ARG A 84 7.67 2.57 -4.36
C ARG A 84 8.30 3.91 -4.72
N PRO A 85 7.51 4.99 -4.77
CA PRO A 85 8.06 6.33 -4.83
C PRO A 85 9.10 6.55 -3.72
N ASN A 86 10.23 7.13 -4.09
CA ASN A 86 11.31 7.44 -3.18
C ASN A 86 11.55 8.96 -3.12
N CYS A 87 12.24 9.39 -2.07
CA CYS A 87 12.65 10.77 -1.88
C CYS A 87 13.92 10.82 -1.03
N SER A 88 14.52 11.99 -0.92
CA SER A 88 15.71 12.23 -0.10
C SER A 88 15.72 13.64 0.46
N ALA A 89 16.63 13.95 1.38
CA ALA A 89 16.84 15.32 1.84
C ALA A 89 17.23 16.28 0.70
N SER A 90 17.98 15.81 -0.30
CA SER A 90 18.37 16.60 -1.48
C SER A 90 17.24 16.75 -2.51
N LYS A 91 16.29 15.81 -2.55
CA LYS A 91 15.10 15.85 -3.41
C LYS A 91 13.86 15.51 -2.57
N PRO A 92 13.33 16.47 -1.78
CA PRO A 92 12.27 16.23 -0.79
C PRO A 92 10.87 16.19 -1.44
N THR A 93 10.76 15.57 -2.61
CA THR A 93 9.50 15.43 -3.34
C THR A 93 9.32 13.99 -3.81
N CYS A 94 8.09 13.50 -3.69
CA CYS A 94 7.68 12.16 -4.09
C CYS A 94 7.09 12.10 -5.50
N GLN A 95 7.17 13.20 -6.26
CA GLN A 95 6.60 13.33 -7.60
C GLN A 95 5.10 12.97 -7.65
N SER A 96 4.38 13.22 -6.56
CA SER A 96 2.96 12.93 -6.43
C SER A 96 2.29 14.02 -5.60
N GLN A 97 1.14 14.51 -6.07
CA GLN A 97 0.33 15.46 -5.30
C GLN A 97 -0.29 14.86 -4.03
N PHE A 98 -0.30 13.53 -3.94
CA PHE A 98 -0.93 12.79 -2.84
C PHE A 98 0.09 12.28 -1.81
N LEU A 99 1.39 12.40 -2.08
CA LEU A 99 2.46 11.94 -1.20
C LEU A 99 3.33 13.13 -0.76
N PHE A 100 3.91 13.02 0.43
CA PHE A 100 4.97 13.90 0.91
C PHE A 100 6.18 13.08 1.31
N CYS A 101 7.35 13.72 1.35
CA CYS A 101 8.57 13.08 1.81
C CYS A 101 8.69 13.24 3.33
N ASP A 102 8.59 12.13 4.06
CA ASP A 102 8.88 12.09 5.49
C ASP A 102 10.40 12.03 5.67
N LEU A 103 10.97 13.08 6.25
CA LEU A 103 12.41 13.21 6.52
C LEU A 103 12.76 13.01 7.99
N ARG A 104 11.76 12.80 8.86
CA ARG A 104 11.91 12.89 10.32
C ARG A 104 11.78 11.55 11.02
N ASN A 105 11.02 10.61 10.47
CA ASN A 105 10.71 9.34 11.14
C ASN A 105 11.50 8.16 10.54
N GLY A 106 12.81 8.33 10.42
CA GLY A 106 13.73 7.31 9.91
C GLY A 106 14.31 7.66 8.53
N PRO A 107 14.72 6.66 7.74
CA PRO A 107 15.16 6.88 6.37
C PRO A 107 14.09 7.62 5.55
N ALA A 108 14.53 8.55 4.70
CA ALA A 108 13.61 9.33 3.86
C ALA A 108 12.70 8.41 3.03
N HIS A 109 11.39 8.60 3.14
CA HIS A 109 10.42 7.78 2.41
C HIS A 109 9.14 8.56 2.11
N CYS A 110 8.43 8.12 1.08
CA CYS A 110 7.20 8.74 0.63
C CYS A 110 5.98 8.20 1.39
N VAL A 111 5.19 9.11 1.96
CA VAL A 111 4.01 8.80 2.78
C VAL A 111 2.80 9.57 2.25
N SER A 112 1.59 9.01 2.44
CA SER A 112 0.34 9.66 2.04
C SER A 112 0.14 10.98 2.79
N LYS A 113 -0.21 12.05 2.06
CA LYS A 113 -0.60 13.32 2.66
C LYS A 113 -1.83 13.19 3.55
N ILE A 114 -1.85 14.01 4.59
CA ILE A 114 -2.87 14.04 5.63
C ILE A 114 -4.07 14.87 5.15
N LYS A 115 -5.28 14.32 5.32
CA LYS A 115 -6.54 15.02 5.01
C LYS A 115 -6.73 16.24 5.91
N LEU A 116 -7.43 17.25 5.39
CA LEU A 116 -7.85 18.42 6.17
C LEU A 116 -8.58 18.02 7.47
N GLY A 117 -8.36 18.79 8.53
CA GLY A 117 -8.91 18.57 9.87
C GLY A 117 -8.20 17.46 10.68
N LYS A 118 -7.14 16.85 10.15
CA LYS A 118 -6.36 15.82 10.85
C LYS A 118 -5.02 16.37 11.35
N ARG A 119 -4.47 15.71 12.38
CA ARG A 119 -3.24 16.13 13.06
C ARG A 119 -2.01 15.98 12.18
N CYS A 120 -1.14 16.98 12.18
CA CYS A 120 0.11 17.04 11.41
C CYS A 120 1.33 17.44 12.26
N GLU A 121 1.18 17.53 13.59
CA GLU A 121 2.22 17.98 14.54
C GLU A 121 3.57 17.28 14.39
N LYS A 122 3.57 15.98 14.04
CA LYS A 122 4.80 15.19 13.87
C LYS A 122 5.62 15.57 12.62
N PHE A 123 5.03 16.33 11.70
CA PHE A 123 5.58 16.66 10.39
C PHE A 123 5.63 18.18 10.15
N ILE A 124 5.69 18.99 11.21
CA ILE A 124 5.72 20.45 11.12
C ILE A 124 6.89 20.91 10.24
N GLY A 125 6.59 21.68 9.19
CA GLY A 125 7.57 22.19 8.23
C GLY A 125 7.71 21.35 6.96
N GLU A 126 7.07 20.18 6.89
CA GLU A 126 6.98 19.36 5.67
C GLU A 126 5.65 19.61 4.93
N ASP A 127 5.59 19.29 3.63
CA ASP A 127 4.39 19.41 2.77
C ASP A 127 3.37 18.28 3.03
N VAL A 128 3.02 18.10 4.30
CA VAL A 128 2.26 16.94 4.80
C VAL A 128 0.76 17.00 4.50
N CYS A 129 0.18 18.19 4.31
CA CYS A 129 -1.27 18.36 4.22
C CYS A 129 -1.77 18.35 2.77
N TYR A 130 -2.75 17.49 2.47
CA TYR A 130 -3.38 17.48 1.14
C TYR A 130 -4.25 18.73 0.96
N MET A 131 -3.92 19.56 -0.04
CA MET A 131 -4.58 20.84 -0.33
C MET A 131 -4.64 21.80 0.87
N GLY A 132 -3.61 21.79 1.73
CA GLY A 132 -3.59 22.59 2.94
C GLY A 132 -2.21 22.83 3.48
N ILE A 133 -2.15 23.46 4.66
CA ILE A 133 -0.93 23.68 5.43
C ILE A 133 -1.11 23.16 6.85
N CYS A 134 -0.02 22.74 7.48
CA CYS A 134 -0.04 22.34 8.88
C CYS A 134 -0.03 23.60 9.77
N LEU A 135 -1.16 23.90 10.42
CA LEU A 135 -1.32 25.08 11.27
C LEU A 135 -1.97 24.68 12.60
N ASP A 136 -1.37 25.09 13.71
CA ASP A 136 -1.76 24.72 15.09
C ASP A 136 -1.86 23.20 15.30
N GLY A 137 -1.00 22.45 14.61
CA GLY A 137 -0.99 20.99 14.70
C GLY A 137 -2.03 20.27 13.84
N TYR A 138 -2.84 20.97 13.05
CA TYR A 138 -3.85 20.37 12.17
C TYR A 138 -3.69 20.83 10.71
N CYS A 139 -4.04 19.95 9.77
CA CYS A 139 -4.14 20.32 8.36
C CYS A 139 -5.33 21.24 8.12
N LYS A 140 -5.08 22.49 7.74
CA LYS A 140 -6.10 23.50 7.44
C LYS A 140 -6.00 23.92 5.97
N LEU A 141 -7.10 24.42 5.40
CA LEU A 141 -7.08 24.98 4.05
C LEU A 141 -6.06 26.10 3.98
N ARG A 142 -5.33 26.19 2.86
CA ARG A 142 -4.46 27.33 2.60
C ARG A 142 -5.36 28.55 2.39
N ASN A 143 -5.41 29.47 3.36
CA ASN A 143 -6.14 30.72 3.17
C ASN A 143 -5.60 31.38 1.89
N ALA A 144 -6.49 31.67 0.93
CA ALA A 144 -6.13 32.25 -0.37
C ALA A 144 -5.50 33.66 -0.27
N THR A 145 -5.32 34.19 0.93
CA THR A 145 -4.94 35.59 1.22
C THR A 145 -3.46 35.81 1.52
N LEU A 146 -2.56 34.82 1.33
CA LEU A 146 -1.11 34.99 1.57
C LEU A 146 -0.22 34.82 0.32
N VAL A 147 -0.77 34.94 -0.88
CA VAL A 147 0.02 35.01 -2.13
C VAL A 147 -0.28 36.34 -2.84
N SER A 148 -0.02 37.44 -2.14
CA SER A 148 0.15 38.76 -2.73
C SER A 148 1.23 39.51 -1.94
N GLU A 149 2.48 39.05 -1.99
CA GLU A 149 3.61 39.86 -1.53
C GLU A 149 4.91 39.40 -2.22
N LYS A 150 5.32 40.26 -3.16
CA LYS A 150 6.49 40.28 -4.06
C LYS A 150 6.38 39.55 -5.40
#